data_AF-A1S3H2-F1
#
_entry.id   AF-A1S3H2-F1
#
_cell.length_a   1.000
_cell.length_b   1.000
_cell.length_c   1.000
_cell.angle_alpha   90.00
_cell.angle_beta   90.00
_cell.angle_gamma   90.00
#
_symmetry.space_group_name_H-M   'P 1'
#
loop_
_entity.id
_entity.type
_entity.pdbx_description
1 polymer ?
#
loop_
_entity_poly.entity_id
_entity_poly.type
_entity_poly.pdbx_seq_one_letter_code
_entity_poly.pdbx_strand_id
1 'polypeptide(L)'
;MKWIKESDARGSLVLGNRVALVILGMIPLIPTLIFSGIGFNGNSRHMLLWALTASFSWHCLFANHRVTIDKGRGLLKRRISSLYTLLQVQVKLEDIQAFVVTRRGGDRNKYQLLVLGKQGQRERLLVGFNSQMMEAGKHLAEFCDKPLVED
;
A
#
# COMPACT_ATOMS: atom_id res chain seq x y z
N MET A 1 1.32 -8.59 6.08
CA MET A 1 2.01 -7.27 5.98
C MET A 1 3.38 -7.44 6.59
N LYS A 2 4.34 -6.54 6.34
CA LYS A 2 5.67 -6.67 6.94
C LYS A 2 6.13 -5.33 7.49
N TRP A 3 6.42 -5.30 8.79
CA TRP A 3 7.14 -4.20 9.43
C TRP A 3 8.63 -4.33 9.15
N ILE A 4 9.26 -3.22 8.79
CA ILE A 4 10.69 -3.12 8.48
C ILE A 4 11.21 -1.92 9.28
N LYS A 5 11.95 -2.21 10.35
CA LYS A 5 12.69 -1.21 11.11
C LYS A 5 14.01 -0.93 10.37
N GLU A 6 14.16 0.27 9.80
CA GLU A 6 15.39 0.69 9.11
C GLU A 6 16.40 1.29 10.12
N SER A 7 15.89 2.00 11.14
CA SER A 7 16.65 2.53 12.28
C SER A 7 15.71 2.82 13.45
N ASP A 8 16.22 3.32 14.58
CA ASP A 8 15.37 3.79 15.70
C ASP A 8 14.55 5.04 15.35
N ALA A 9 15.02 5.82 14.37
CA ALA A 9 14.35 7.01 13.88
C ALA A 9 13.43 6.74 12.68
N ARG A 10 13.58 5.59 12.00
CA ARG A 10 12.85 5.32 10.76
C ARG A 10 12.36 3.88 10.66
N GLY A 11 11.06 3.74 10.43
CA GLY A 11 10.38 2.46 10.26
C GLY A 11 9.43 2.51 9.07
N SER A 12 9.21 1.37 8.42
CA SER A 12 8.24 1.27 7.34
C SER A 12 7.40 0.02 7.43
N LEU A 13 6.12 0.18 7.15
CA LEU A 13 5.17 -0.90 6.96
C LEU A 13 4.92 -1.06 5.47
N VAL A 14 5.30 -2.21 4.91
CA VAL A 14 5.09 -2.54 3.50
C VAL A 14 3.84 -3.41 3.37
N LEU A 15 2.94 -3.00 2.49
CA LEU A 15 1.66 -3.65 2.26
C LEU A 15 1.68 -4.64 1.11
N GLY A 16 0.78 -5.61 1.22
CA GLY A 16 0.50 -6.60 0.19
C GLY A 16 1.50 -7.74 0.17
N ASN A 17 1.05 -8.88 -0.33
CA ASN A 17 1.97 -9.92 -0.75
C ASN A 17 2.57 -9.44 -2.09
N ARG A 18 3.66 -8.64 -2.02
CA ARG A 18 4.38 -8.18 -3.22
C ARG A 18 4.69 -9.35 -4.15
N VAL A 19 4.96 -10.53 -3.58
CA VAL A 19 5.18 -11.76 -4.34
C VAL A 19 3.93 -12.15 -5.13
N ALA A 20 2.74 -12.10 -4.54
CA ALA A 20 1.49 -12.39 -5.26
C ALA A 20 1.22 -11.41 -6.41
N LEU A 21 1.46 -10.10 -6.19
CA LEU A 21 1.32 -9.09 -7.24
C LEU A 21 2.36 -9.29 -8.35
N VAL A 22 3.60 -9.64 -8.00
CA VAL A 22 4.64 -9.96 -8.97
C VAL A 22 4.27 -11.20 -9.78
N ILE A 23 3.82 -12.29 -9.14
CA ILE A 23 3.36 -13.50 -9.82
C ILE A 23 2.20 -13.17 -10.77
N LEU A 24 1.20 -12.42 -10.29
CA LEU A 24 0.06 -12.00 -11.10
C LEU A 24 0.48 -11.14 -12.30
N GLY A 25 1.50 -10.29 -12.13
CA GLY A 25 2.04 -9.46 -13.22
C GLY A 25 2.89 -10.24 -14.21
N MET A 26 3.61 -11.27 -13.77
CA MET A 26 4.48 -12.10 -14.62
C MET A 26 3.70 -13.00 -15.57
N ILE A 27 2.54 -13.55 -15.14
CA ILE A 27 1.71 -14.45 -15.96
C ILE A 27 1.33 -13.83 -17.32
N PRO A 28 0.79 -12.59 -17.38
CA PRO A 28 0.54 -11.90 -18.65
C PRO A 28 1.78 -11.27 -19.29
N LEU A 29 2.87 -11.06 -18.55
CA LEU A 29 4.09 -10.44 -19.11
C LEU A 29 4.79 -11.39 -20.10
N ILE A 30 4.87 -12.68 -19.78
CA ILE A 30 5.58 -13.64 -20.63
C ILE A 30 4.95 -13.75 -22.03
N PRO A 31 3.62 -13.95 -22.17
CA PRO A 31 2.96 -13.92 -23.47
C PRO A 31 3.12 -12.59 -24.20
N THR A 32 3.01 -11.45 -23.49
CA THR A 32 3.13 -10.13 -24.14
C THR A 32 4.51 -9.88 -24.71
N LEU A 33 5.58 -10.35 -24.06
CA LEU A 33 6.94 -10.29 -24.61
C LEU A 33 7.10 -11.18 -25.86
N ILE A 34 6.52 -12.39 -25.85
CA ILE A 34 6.54 -13.29 -27.01
C ILE A 34 5.79 -12.68 -28.21
N PHE A 35 4.57 -12.17 -27.99
CA PHE A 35 3.77 -11.53 -29.04
C PHE A 35 4.45 -10.27 -29.60
N SER A 36 5.19 -9.52 -28.78
CA SER A 36 5.97 -8.38 -29.25
C SER A 36 7.10 -8.79 -30.20
N GLY A 37 7.68 -9.98 -30.04
CA GLY A 37 8.76 -10.49 -30.90
C GLY A 37 8.27 -11.07 -32.23
N ILE A 38 7.07 -11.62 -32.26
CA ILE A 38 6.46 -12.21 -33.48
C ILE A 38 5.84 -11.12 -34.37
N GLY A 39 5.48 -9.97 -33.79
CA GLY A 39 4.88 -8.85 -34.50
C GLY A 39 3.36 -8.95 -34.62
N PHE A 40 2.72 -7.82 -34.87
CA PHE A 40 1.27 -7.74 -35.06
C PHE A 40 0.97 -7.70 -36.56
N ASN A 41 0.13 -8.62 -37.06
CA ASN A 41 -0.33 -8.67 -38.46
C ASN A 41 -1.31 -7.52 -38.83
N GLY A 42 -1.09 -6.30 -38.32
CA GLY A 42 -1.95 -5.13 -38.55
C GLY A 42 -3.31 -5.19 -37.84
N ASN A 43 -3.57 -6.22 -37.02
CA ASN A 43 -4.85 -6.36 -36.33
C ASN A 43 -4.89 -5.52 -35.05
N SER A 44 -5.60 -4.38 -35.11
CA SER A 44 -5.73 -3.41 -34.03
C SER A 44 -6.30 -4.00 -32.73
N ARG A 45 -7.14 -5.04 -32.80
CA ARG A 45 -7.69 -5.71 -31.60
C ARG A 45 -6.61 -6.45 -30.82
N HIS A 46 -5.69 -7.13 -31.52
CA HIS A 46 -4.57 -7.83 -30.88
C HIS A 46 -3.58 -6.83 -30.28
N MET A 47 -3.32 -5.73 -30.99
CA MET A 47 -2.45 -4.65 -30.48
C MET A 47 -3.04 -3.99 -29.22
N LEU A 48 -4.35 -3.73 -29.18
CA LEU A 48 -5.02 -3.19 -28.00
C LEU A 48 -4.97 -4.17 -26.83
N LEU A 49 -5.28 -5.45 -27.06
CA LEU A 49 -5.24 -6.47 -26.02
C LEU A 49 -3.82 -6.63 -25.44
N TRP A 50 -2.81 -6.61 -26.31
CA TRP A 50 -1.41 -6.60 -25.90
C TRP A 50 -1.07 -5.38 -25.05
N ALA A 51 -1.46 -4.17 -25.48
CA ALA A 51 -1.16 -2.95 -24.74
C ALA A 51 -1.81 -2.95 -23.36
N LEU A 52 -3.06 -3.42 -23.25
CA LEU A 52 -3.79 -3.51 -21.98
C LEU A 52 -3.16 -4.55 -21.04
N THR A 53 -2.84 -5.74 -21.55
CA THR A 53 -2.23 -6.83 -20.76
C THR A 53 -0.83 -6.45 -20.30
N ALA A 54 -0.01 -5.86 -21.17
CA ALA A 54 1.29 -5.29 -20.82
C ALA A 54 1.12 -4.22 -19.73
N SER A 55 0.28 -3.21 -19.96
CA SER A 55 0.06 -2.13 -18.97
C SER A 55 -0.37 -2.68 -17.61
N PHE A 56 -1.27 -3.67 -17.58
CA PHE A 56 -1.69 -4.34 -16.36
C PHE A 56 -0.53 -5.09 -15.68
N SER A 57 0.25 -5.88 -16.43
CA SER A 57 1.46 -6.56 -15.94
C SER A 57 2.42 -5.59 -15.27
N TRP A 58 2.74 -4.49 -15.96
CA TRP A 58 3.60 -3.44 -15.43
C TRP A 58 3.03 -2.86 -14.14
N HIS A 59 1.73 -2.55 -14.12
CA HIS A 59 1.12 -2.00 -12.92
C HIS A 59 1.21 -2.94 -11.73
N CYS A 60 0.97 -4.24 -11.93
CA CYS A 60 1.11 -5.27 -10.90
C CYS A 60 2.56 -5.43 -10.40
N LEU A 61 3.55 -5.44 -11.30
CA LEU A 61 4.96 -5.62 -10.96
C LEU A 61 5.53 -4.48 -10.12
N PHE A 62 5.13 -3.25 -10.43
CA PHE A 62 5.62 -2.05 -9.76
C PHE A 62 4.70 -1.55 -8.64
N ALA A 63 3.51 -2.15 -8.48
CA ALA A 63 2.59 -1.79 -7.40
C ALA A 63 3.26 -1.95 -6.03
N ASN A 64 3.24 -0.86 -5.28
CA ASN A 64 3.83 -0.78 -3.96
C ASN A 64 2.98 0.13 -3.08
N HIS A 65 2.68 -0.33 -1.87
CA HIS A 65 2.02 0.48 -0.86
C HIS A 65 2.89 0.42 0.39
N ARG A 66 3.37 1.59 0.82
CA ARG A 66 4.21 1.74 1.99
C ARG A 66 3.67 2.83 2.91
N VAL A 67 3.66 2.57 4.21
CA VAL A 67 3.58 3.60 5.24
C VAL A 67 4.97 3.73 5.86
N THR A 68 5.51 4.93 5.95
CA THR A 68 6.84 5.20 6.48
C THR A 68 6.73 6.23 7.58
N ILE A 69 7.39 5.96 8.70
CA ILE A 69 7.55 6.92 9.79
C ILE A 69 9.00 7.36 9.79
N ASP A 70 9.21 8.66 9.79
CA ASP A 70 10.50 9.31 9.95
C ASP A 70 10.41 10.25 11.15
N LYS A 71 10.93 9.80 12.29
CA LYS A 71 10.95 10.58 13.54
C LYS A 71 11.87 11.78 13.43
N GLY A 72 12.98 11.67 12.70
CA GLY A 72 13.91 12.78 12.50
C GLY A 72 13.27 13.95 11.76
N ARG A 73 12.37 13.65 10.82
CA ARG A 73 11.54 14.66 10.14
C ARG A 73 10.20 14.95 10.82
N GLY A 74 9.83 14.18 11.84
CA GLY A 74 8.53 14.29 12.51
C GLY A 74 7.34 13.93 11.60
N LEU A 75 7.49 13.02 10.64
CA LEU A 75 6.47 12.74 9.62
C LEU A 75 6.08 11.25 9.55
N LEU A 76 4.78 11.01 9.41
CA LEU A 76 4.21 9.77 8.89
C LEU A 76 3.79 10.01 7.44
N LYS A 77 4.25 9.14 6.54
CA LYS A 77 3.99 9.22 5.10
C LYS A 77 3.38 7.92 4.60
N ARG A 78 2.18 7.99 4.04
CA ARG A 78 1.57 6.91 3.26
C ARG A 78 1.84 7.17 1.78
N ARG A 79 2.40 6.19 1.08
CA ARG A 79 2.64 6.24 -0.36
C ARG A 79 2.08 5.00 -1.04
N ILE A 80 1.25 5.22 -2.05
CA ILE A 80 0.84 4.20 -3.02
C ILE A 80 1.47 4.58 -4.34
N SER A 81 2.21 3.66 -4.93
CA SER A 81 2.87 3.85 -6.21
C SER A 81 2.75 2.61 -7.06
N SER A 82 2.89 2.80 -8.36
CA SER A 82 3.19 1.75 -9.32
C SER A 82 4.47 2.18 -10.04
N LEU A 83 4.42 2.39 -11.35
CA LEU A 83 5.46 3.09 -12.12
C LEU A 83 5.68 4.53 -11.65
N TYR A 84 4.61 5.20 -11.20
CA TYR A 84 4.62 6.54 -10.65
C TYR A 84 3.83 6.58 -9.33
N THR A 85 3.95 7.68 -8.60
CA THR A 85 3.19 7.87 -7.36
C THR A 85 1.72 8.11 -7.69
N LEU A 86 0.83 7.26 -7.19
CA LEU A 86 -0.61 7.38 -7.36
C LEU A 86 -1.25 8.18 -6.22
N LEU A 87 -0.75 7.97 -5.00
CA LEU A 87 -1.23 8.66 -3.81
C LEU A 87 -0.08 8.88 -2.84
N GLN A 88 0.00 10.08 -2.29
CA GLN A 88 0.90 10.40 -1.20
C GLN A 88 0.19 11.26 -0.17
N VAL A 89 0.11 10.75 1.06
CA VAL A 89 -0.43 11.47 2.22
C VAL A 89 0.69 11.61 3.23
N GLN A 90 0.80 12.80 3.83
CA GLN A 90 1.79 13.10 4.86
C GLN A 90 1.06 13.70 6.06
N VAL A 91 1.35 13.19 7.24
CA VAL A 91 0.79 13.64 8.52
C VAL A 91 1.97 13.88 9.45
N LYS A 92 1.99 15.01 10.16
CA LYS A 92 3.02 15.24 11.16
C LYS A 92 2.76 14.38 12.38
N LEU A 93 3.81 13.80 12.95
CA LEU A 93 3.72 12.94 14.14
C LEU A 93 3.19 13.70 15.36
N GLU A 94 3.47 15.01 15.45
CA GLU A 94 2.95 15.88 16.50
C GLU A 94 1.42 16.03 16.45
N ASP A 95 0.84 15.93 15.26
CA ASP A 95 -0.60 16.05 15.04
C ASP A 95 -1.34 14.73 15.29
N ILE A 96 -0.61 13.61 15.39
CA ILE A 96 -1.19 12.30 15.67
C ILE A 96 -1.54 12.19 17.15
N GLN A 97 -2.83 11.96 17.41
CA GLN A 97 -3.37 11.66 18.73
C GLN A 97 -3.33 10.15 19.00
N ALA A 98 -3.82 9.34 18.06
CA ALA A 98 -3.92 7.89 18.22
C ALA A 98 -3.91 7.17 16.87
N PHE A 99 -3.61 5.88 16.90
CA PHE A 99 -3.93 4.95 15.83
C PHE A 99 -5.24 4.24 16.15
N VAL A 100 -6.14 4.10 15.18
CA VAL A 100 -7.46 3.50 15.40
C VAL A 100 -7.66 2.35 14.43
N VAL A 101 -7.97 1.17 14.96
CA VAL A 101 -8.43 0.03 14.16
C VAL A 101 -9.94 -0.06 14.32
N THR A 102 -10.65 0.05 13.21
CA THR A 102 -12.10 -0.04 13.22
C THR A 102 -12.62 -0.84 12.04
N ARG A 103 -13.86 -1.32 12.12
CA ARG A 103 -14.52 -2.02 11.03
C ARG A 103 -14.72 -1.09 9.84
N ARG A 104 -14.51 -1.60 8.62
CA ARG A 104 -14.77 -0.84 7.40
C ARG A 104 -16.27 -0.89 7.10
N GLY A 105 -16.93 0.26 7.10
CA GLY A 105 -18.32 0.38 6.66
C GLY A 105 -18.53 -0.26 5.27
N GLY A 106 -19.53 -1.12 5.17
CA GLY A 106 -19.91 -1.83 3.94
C GLY A 106 -19.23 -3.19 3.70
N ASP A 107 -18.24 -3.61 4.50
CA ASP A 107 -17.62 -4.92 4.37
C ASP A 107 -17.42 -5.56 5.75
N ARG A 108 -18.23 -6.59 6.05
CA ARG A 108 -18.25 -7.25 7.38
C ARG A 108 -16.90 -7.86 7.76
N ASN A 109 -16.05 -8.20 6.80
CA ASN A 109 -14.81 -8.94 7.03
C ASN A 109 -13.57 -8.05 6.97
N LYS A 110 -13.71 -6.76 6.65
CA LYS A 110 -12.57 -5.85 6.55
C LYS A 110 -12.56 -4.83 7.67
N TYR A 111 -11.35 -4.62 8.18
CA TYR A 111 -10.99 -3.60 9.14
C TYR A 111 -10.10 -2.59 8.43
N GLN A 112 -10.08 -1.37 8.96
CA GLN A 112 -9.26 -0.28 8.49
C GLN A 112 -8.43 0.26 9.64
N LEU A 113 -7.18 0.56 9.36
CA LEU A 113 -6.28 1.26 10.26
C LEU A 113 -6.25 2.73 9.86
N LEU A 114 -6.55 3.59 10.82
CA LEU A 114 -6.66 5.04 10.68
C LEU A 114 -5.66 5.73 11.61
N VAL A 115 -5.24 6.92 11.21
CA VAL A 115 -4.61 7.90 12.10
C VAL A 115 -5.69 8.87 12.54
N LEU A 116 -5.84 9.04 13.85
CA LEU A 116 -6.65 10.08 14.44
C LEU A 116 -5.74 11.27 14.77
N GLY A 117 -6.02 12.40 14.13
CA GLY A 117 -5.35 13.66 14.41
C GLY A 117 -5.99 14.40 15.58
N LYS A 118 -5.23 15.32 16.18
CA LYS A 118 -5.68 16.14 17.32
C LYS A 118 -6.91 17.00 17.03
N GLN A 119 -7.18 17.36 15.78
CA GLN A 119 -8.36 18.14 15.39
C GLN A 119 -9.53 17.24 14.95
N GLY A 120 -9.46 15.94 15.26
CA GLY A 120 -10.49 14.96 14.91
C GLY A 120 -10.40 14.44 13.47
N GLN A 121 -9.42 14.88 12.67
CA GLN A 121 -9.21 14.35 11.33
C GLN A 121 -8.87 12.86 11.37
N ARG A 122 -9.47 12.08 10.48
CA ARG A 122 -9.25 10.64 10.37
C ARG A 122 -8.64 10.31 9.02
N GLU A 123 -7.36 9.95 9.02
CA GLU A 123 -6.65 9.58 7.80
C GLU A 123 -6.50 8.08 7.68
N ARG A 124 -7.07 7.51 6.61
CA ARG A 124 -6.96 6.07 6.37
C ARG A 124 -5.54 5.72 5.96
N LEU A 125 -4.93 4.82 6.72
CA LEU A 125 -3.64 4.23 6.36
C LEU A 125 -3.84 2.96 5.53
N LEU A 126 -4.54 1.98 6.09
CA LEU A 126 -4.58 0.61 5.58
C LEU A 126 -5.98 0.01 5.68
N VAL A 127 -6.20 -1.07 4.92
CA VAL A 127 -7.40 -1.91 5.01
C VAL A 127 -6.95 -3.37 4.91
N GLY A 128 -7.53 -4.24 5.71
CA GLY A 128 -7.23 -5.68 5.70
C GLY A 128 -8.10 -6.45 6.70
N PHE A 129 -7.64 -7.63 7.08
CA PHE A 129 -8.28 -8.41 8.15
C PHE A 129 -7.95 -7.81 9.53
N ASN A 130 -8.81 -8.05 10.53
CA ASN A 130 -8.63 -7.51 11.89
C ASN A 130 -7.22 -7.79 12.44
N SER A 131 -6.79 -9.05 12.44
CA SER A 131 -5.49 -9.45 12.98
C SER A 131 -4.32 -8.68 12.37
N GLN A 132 -4.33 -8.50 11.04
CA GLN A 132 -3.31 -7.74 10.33
C GLN A 132 -3.35 -6.24 10.65
N MET A 133 -4.55 -5.66 10.82
CA MET A 133 -4.72 -4.26 11.17
C MET A 133 -4.31 -3.98 12.61
N MET A 134 -4.62 -4.90 13.53
CA MET A 134 -4.21 -4.82 14.93
C MET A 134 -2.70 -4.94 15.07
N GLU A 135 -2.06 -5.90 14.41
CA GLU A 135 -0.60 -6.05 14.41
C GLU A 135 0.10 -4.82 13.81
N ALA A 136 -0.38 -4.33 12.67
CA ALA A 136 0.13 -3.10 12.05
C ALA A 136 -0.06 -1.89 12.97
N GLY A 137 -1.24 -1.77 13.59
CA GLY A 137 -1.57 -0.70 14.54
C GLY A 137 -0.64 -0.71 15.74
N LYS A 138 -0.39 -1.88 16.34
CA LYS A 138 0.55 -2.04 17.47
C LYS A 138 1.95 -1.59 17.12
N HIS A 139 2.50 -2.05 15.99
CA HIS A 139 3.84 -1.63 15.57
C HIS A 139 3.95 -0.11 15.34
N LEU A 140 2.94 0.51 14.72
CA LEU A 140 2.94 1.96 14.50
C LEU A 140 2.77 2.74 15.81
N ALA A 141 1.90 2.27 16.70
CA ALA A 141 1.65 2.83 18.03
C ALA A 141 2.90 2.77 18.91
N GLU A 142 3.50 1.59 19.04
CA GLU A 142 4.74 1.37 19.79
C GLU A 142 5.89 2.18 19.20
N PHE A 143 6.03 2.22 17.87
CA PHE A 143 7.12 2.97 17.25
C PHE A 143 6.96 4.48 17.45
N CYS A 144 5.75 5.02 17.39
CA CYS A 144 5.49 6.45 17.54
C CYS A 144 5.27 6.92 18.98
N ASP A 145 5.23 6.00 19.95
CA ASP A 145 4.79 6.27 21.32
C ASP A 145 3.40 6.94 21.37
N LYS A 146 2.43 6.31 20.71
CA LYS A 146 1.04 6.76 20.62
C LYS A 146 0.08 5.65 21.01
N PRO A 147 -1.10 5.96 21.57
CA PRO A 147 -2.09 4.95 21.90
C PRO A 147 -2.66 4.29 20.63
N LEU A 148 -2.99 3.01 20.77
CA LEU A 148 -3.82 2.25 19.83
C LEU A 148 -5.22 2.12 20.43
N VAL A 149 -6.24 2.49 19.66
CA VAL A 149 -7.65 2.36 20.03
C VAL A 149 -8.30 1.36 19.09
N GLU A 150 -9.10 0.45 19.64
CA GLU A 150 -9.95 -0.46 18.87
C GLU A 150 -11.41 0.00 19.01
N ASP A 151 -12.10 0.13 17.88
CA ASP A 151 -13.47 0.67 17.76
C ASP A 151 -14.36 -0.25 16.91
#